data_AF-A0A7W0GV42-F1
#
_entry.id   AF-A0A7W0GV42-F1
#
_cell.length_a   1.000
_cell.length_b   1.000
_cell.length_c   1.000
_cell.angle_alpha   90.00
_cell.angle_beta   90.00
_cell.angle_gamma   90.00
#
_symmetry.space_group_name_H-M   'P 1'
#
loop_
_entity.id
_entity.type
_entity.pdbx_description
1 polymer ?
#
loop_
_entity_poly.entity_id
_entity_poly.type
_entity_poly.pdbx_seq_one_letter_code
_entity_poly.pdbx_strand_id
1 'polypeptide(L)'
;LAGSTLNVYSQIGMILLIGLVTKNSILLVEYINQLKERGMPTIEAVKEAGRIRLRPILMTSVATVMGALPIALGLGAGSLSRRPLGYAIVGGLVFSTLLTLYVVPAVYVIFEGLQVRMRRRAPAARAGYAPAEAE
;
A
#
# COMPACT_ATOMS: atom_id res chain seq x y z
N LEU A 1 -19.72 -13.50 7.07
CA LEU A 1 -18.58 -14.43 7.22
C LEU A 1 -18.22 -14.74 8.70
N ALA A 2 -18.53 -13.90 9.70
CA ALA A 2 -18.28 -14.21 11.13
C ALA A 2 -19.48 -14.00 12.09
N GLY A 3 -20.72 -13.98 11.57
CA GLY A 3 -21.93 -13.80 12.40
C GLY A 3 -22.08 -12.43 13.08
N SER A 4 -21.19 -11.47 12.81
CA SER A 4 -21.24 -10.11 13.36
C SER A 4 -21.92 -9.12 12.41
N THR A 5 -22.76 -8.25 12.96
CA THR A 5 -23.38 -7.13 12.25
C THR A 5 -22.41 -5.96 12.07
N LEU A 6 -22.68 -5.13 11.06
CA LEU A 6 -21.91 -3.91 10.81
C LEU A 6 -22.28 -2.87 11.88
N ASN A 7 -21.40 -2.72 12.87
CA ASN A 7 -21.59 -1.82 14.00
C ASN A 7 -20.48 -0.77 14.08
N VAL A 8 -20.60 0.18 15.01
CA VAL A 8 -19.60 1.26 15.20
C VAL A 8 -18.19 0.71 15.42
N TYR A 9 -18.05 -0.41 16.16
CA TYR A 9 -16.76 -1.07 16.37
C TYR A 9 -16.15 -1.64 15.08
N SER A 10 -16.98 -2.20 14.19
CA SER A 10 -16.54 -2.67 12.86
C SER A 10 -16.06 -1.50 12.00
N GLN A 11 -16.75 -0.36 12.06
CA GLN A 11 -16.36 0.85 11.33
C GLN A 11 -15.04 1.43 11.82
N ILE A 12 -14.84 1.50 13.14
CA ILE A 12 -13.55 1.87 13.74
C ILE A 12 -12.44 0.93 13.25
N GLY A 13 -12.71 -0.37 13.19
CA GLY A 13 -11.78 -1.36 12.66
C GLY A 13 -11.40 -1.11 11.20
N MET A 14 -12.37 -0.77 10.35
CA MET A 14 -12.13 -0.41 8.96
C MET A 14 -11.25 0.85 8.82
N ILE A 15 -11.52 1.89 9.60
CA ILE A 15 -10.72 3.14 9.58
C ILE A 15 -9.28 2.84 10.01
N LEU A 16 -9.11 2.05 11.07
CA LEU A 16 -7.80 1.64 11.55
C LEU A 16 -7.05 0.85 10.48
N LEU A 17 -7.69 -0.13 9.84
CA LEU A 17 -7.12 -0.89 8.73
C LEU A 17 -6.63 0.02 7.59
N ILE A 18 -7.43 0.99 7.17
CA ILE A 18 -7.04 1.92 6.09
C ILE A 18 -5.72 2.60 6.45
N GLY A 19 -5.56 3.07 7.70
CA GLY A 19 -4.33 3.69 8.17
C GLY A 19 -3.13 2.74 8.16
N LEU A 20 -3.29 1.52 8.66
CA LEU A 20 -2.21 0.52 8.68
C LEU A 20 -1.75 0.13 7.28
N VAL A 21 -2.71 -0.15 6.39
CA VAL A 21 -2.42 -0.57 5.02
C VAL A 21 -1.76 0.57 4.25
N THR A 22 -2.31 1.78 4.36
CA THR A 22 -1.79 2.95 3.65
C THR A 22 -0.37 3.29 4.11
N LYS A 23 -0.07 3.21 5.42
CA LYS A 23 1.30 3.38 5.93
C LYS A 23 2.27 2.41 5.28
N ASN A 24 1.92 1.13 5.21
CA ASN A 24 2.80 0.10 4.65
C ASN A 24 2.99 0.30 3.13
N SER A 25 1.94 0.68 2.41
CA SER A 25 1.99 0.94 0.96
C SER A 25 2.79 2.19 0.61
N ILE A 26 2.56 3.32 1.30
CA ILE A 26 3.28 4.58 1.04
C ILE A 26 4.77 4.40 1.30
N LEU A 27 5.14 3.76 2.40
CA LEU A 27 6.55 3.51 2.72
C LEU A 27 7.26 2.66 1.65
N LEU A 28 6.56 1.69 1.07
CA LEU A 28 7.12 0.89 -0.02
C LEU A 28 7.37 1.73 -1.26
N VAL A 29 6.36 2.49 -1.71
CA VAL A 29 6.45 3.37 -2.90
C VAL A 29 7.51 4.44 -2.72
N GLU A 30 7.56 5.07 -1.56
CA GLU A 30 8.56 6.08 -1.22
C GLU A 30 9.98 5.52 -1.33
N TYR A 31 10.20 4.29 -0.85
CA TYR A 31 11.51 3.66 -0.94
C TYR A 31 11.90 3.31 -2.39
N ILE A 32 10.92 2.92 -3.21
CA ILE A 32 11.14 2.71 -4.65
C ILE A 32 11.57 4.03 -5.31
N ASN A 33 10.87 5.14 -5.01
CA ASN A 33 11.20 6.45 -5.54
C ASN A 33 12.62 6.88 -5.14
N GLN A 34 12.98 6.71 -3.85
CA GLN A 34 14.34 7.02 -3.37
C GLN A 34 15.42 6.21 -4.07
N LEU A 35 15.19 4.92 -4.36
CA LEU A 35 16.13 4.09 -5.11
C LEU A 35 16.26 4.55 -6.56
N LYS A 36 15.16 4.99 -7.18
CA LYS A 36 15.17 5.54 -8.54
C LYS A 36 15.84 6.89 -8.63
N GLU A 37 15.68 7.76 -7.63
CA GLU A 37 16.41 9.02 -7.53
C GLU A 37 17.93 8.82 -7.46
N ARG A 38 18.36 7.67 -6.93
CA ARG A 38 19.77 7.22 -6.96
C ARG A 38 20.20 6.61 -8.30
N GLY A 39 19.35 6.66 -9.31
CA GLY A 39 19.63 6.17 -10.67
C GLY A 39 19.35 4.68 -10.90
N MET A 40 18.75 3.96 -9.93
CA MET A 40 18.44 2.54 -10.10
C MET A 40 17.29 2.34 -11.10
N PRO A 41 17.37 1.38 -12.03
CA PRO A 41 16.27 1.10 -12.95
C PRO A 41 15.04 0.58 -12.20
N THR A 42 13.85 0.92 -12.67
CA THR A 42 12.54 0.63 -12.05
C THR A 42 12.40 -0.78 -11.50
N ILE A 43 12.72 -1.78 -12.32
CA ILE A 43 12.50 -3.19 -11.96
C ILE A 43 13.44 -3.63 -10.84
N GLU A 44 14.66 -3.10 -10.79
CA GLU A 44 15.61 -3.37 -9.71
C GLU A 44 15.19 -2.63 -8.44
N ALA A 45 14.80 -1.36 -8.56
CA ALA A 45 14.32 -0.55 -7.44
C ALA A 45 13.11 -1.17 -6.74
N VAL A 46 12.14 -1.68 -7.51
CA VAL A 46 10.96 -2.36 -6.98
C VAL A 46 11.32 -3.66 -6.24
N LYS A 47 12.23 -4.47 -6.81
CA LYS A 47 12.67 -5.72 -6.17
C LYS A 47 13.43 -5.45 -4.87
N GLU A 48 14.33 -4.48 -4.88
CA GLU A 48 15.17 -4.14 -3.73
C GLU A 48 14.33 -3.52 -2.61
N ALA A 49 13.44 -2.57 -2.95
CA ALA A 49 12.49 -2.01 -2.00
C ALA A 49 11.59 -3.10 -1.39
N GLY A 50 11.10 -4.03 -2.22
CA GLY A 50 10.32 -5.17 -1.76
C GLY A 50 11.09 -6.01 -0.73
N ARG A 51 12.34 -6.38 -1.02
CA ARG A 51 13.18 -7.17 -0.09
C ARG A 51 13.40 -6.47 1.25
N ILE A 52 13.73 -5.18 1.22
CA ILE A 52 14.04 -4.40 2.42
C ILE A 52 12.78 -4.17 3.27
N ARG A 53 11.64 -3.89 2.63
CA ARG A 53 10.39 -3.58 3.32
C ARG A 53 9.61 -4.82 3.76
N LEU A 54 9.81 -5.98 3.14
CA LEU A 54 9.09 -7.22 3.46
C LEU A 54 9.17 -7.55 4.96
N ARG A 55 10.36 -7.51 5.55
CA ARG A 55 10.57 -7.80 6.97
C ARG A 55 9.80 -6.82 7.88
N PRO A 56 9.94 -5.48 7.74
CA PRO A 56 9.11 -4.51 8.45
C PRO A 56 7.59 -4.66 8.27
N ILE A 57 7.12 -4.90 7.04
CA ILE A 57 5.69 -5.05 6.75
C ILE A 57 5.14 -6.29 7.48
N LEU A 58 5.85 -7.41 7.44
CA LEU A 58 5.47 -8.62 8.16
C LEU A 58 5.54 -8.42 9.68
N MET A 59 6.58 -7.76 10.20
CA MET A 59 6.73 -7.47 11.62
C MET A 59 5.52 -6.70 12.17
N THR A 60 5.12 -5.63 11.50
CA THR A 60 3.96 -4.81 11.92
C THR A 60 2.64 -5.56 11.79
N SER A 61 2.47 -6.32 10.70
CA SER A 61 1.26 -7.11 10.46
C SER A 61 1.08 -8.18 11.54
N VAL A 62 2.14 -8.96 11.82
CA VAL A 62 2.11 -10.01 12.85
C VAL A 62 1.88 -9.42 14.23
N ALA A 63 2.61 -8.36 14.59
CA ALA A 63 2.43 -7.71 15.90
C ALA A 63 0.99 -7.22 16.10
N THR A 64 0.40 -6.60 15.08
CA THR A 64 -0.98 -6.10 15.16
C THR A 64 -1.99 -7.24 15.22
N VAL A 65 -1.81 -8.29 14.42
CA VAL A 65 -2.67 -9.48 14.46
C VAL A 65 -2.61 -10.15 15.82
N MET A 66 -1.42 -10.33 16.40
CA MET A 66 -1.28 -10.90 17.74
C MET A 66 -1.91 -10.01 18.82
N GLY A 67 -1.77 -8.67 18.71
CA GLY A 67 -2.41 -7.72 19.63
C GLY A 67 -3.94 -7.70 19.52
N ALA A 68 -4.48 -7.91 18.31
CA ALA A 68 -5.92 -7.94 18.05
C ALA A 68 -6.55 -9.32 18.32
N LEU A 69 -5.74 -10.37 18.45
CA LEU A 69 -6.21 -11.75 18.60
C LEU A 69 -7.09 -11.97 19.85
N PRO A 70 -6.75 -11.47 21.06
CA PRO A 70 -7.62 -11.64 22.23
C PRO A 70 -8.99 -10.97 22.06
N ILE A 71 -9.02 -9.83 21.35
CA ILE A 71 -10.24 -9.07 21.06
C ILE A 71 -11.11 -9.85 20.05
N ALA A 72 -10.48 -10.44 19.02
CA ALA A 72 -11.16 -11.26 18.02
C ALA A 72 -11.75 -12.55 18.63
N LEU A 73 -11.05 -13.16 19.58
CA LEU A 73 -11.56 -14.31 20.35
C LEU A 73 -12.67 -13.89 21.35
N GLY A 74 -12.77 -12.59 21.64
CA GLY A 74 -13.76 -12.02 22.54
C GLY A 74 -13.57 -12.47 23.99
N LEU A 75 -12.33 -12.42 24.45
CA LEU A 75 -12.00 -12.65 25.85
C LEU A 75 -12.31 -11.38 26.65
N GLY A 76 -13.14 -11.49 27.69
CA GLY A 76 -13.47 -10.41 28.62
C GLY A 76 -14.87 -9.78 28.48
N ALA A 77 -15.16 -8.80 29.34
CA ALA A 77 -16.44 -8.11 29.39
C ALA A 77 -16.67 -7.20 28.15
N GLY A 78 -17.88 -7.21 27.60
CA GLY A 78 -18.21 -6.45 26.39
C GLY A 78 -17.69 -7.07 25.09
N SER A 79 -17.31 -8.35 25.12
CA SER A 79 -16.75 -9.08 23.98
C SER A 79 -17.68 -9.16 22.77
N LEU A 80 -18.99 -9.28 22.98
CA LEU A 80 -19.98 -9.34 21.89
C LEU A 80 -19.94 -8.08 21.00
N SER A 81 -19.77 -6.89 21.60
CA SER A 81 -19.70 -5.63 20.85
C SER A 81 -18.34 -5.40 20.18
N ARG A 82 -17.25 -5.91 20.78
CA ARG A 82 -15.86 -5.66 20.34
C ARG A 82 -15.29 -6.74 19.42
N ARG A 83 -15.83 -7.96 19.42
CA ARG A 83 -15.44 -9.03 18.48
C ARG A 83 -15.39 -8.58 17.01
N PRO A 84 -16.36 -7.81 16.49
CA PRO A 84 -16.35 -7.36 15.10
C PRO A 84 -15.14 -6.47 14.75
N LEU A 85 -14.66 -5.67 15.71
CA LEU A 85 -13.42 -4.88 15.57
C LEU A 85 -12.21 -5.81 15.39
N GLY A 86 -12.10 -6.84 16.23
CA GLY A 86 -11.02 -7.83 16.14
C GLY A 86 -11.03 -8.58 14.81
N TYR A 87 -12.20 -9.02 14.34
CA TYR A 87 -12.32 -9.70 13.05
C TYR A 87 -11.98 -8.80 11.87
N ALA A 88 -12.41 -7.54 11.88
CA ALA A 88 -12.04 -6.57 10.87
C ALA A 88 -10.51 -6.46 10.80
N ILE A 89 -9.85 -6.17 11.94
CA ILE A 89 -8.41 -5.96 11.99
C ILE A 89 -7.64 -7.21 11.51
N VAL A 90 -7.94 -8.39 12.07
CA VAL A 90 -7.19 -9.61 11.75
C VAL A 90 -7.40 -10.02 10.29
N GLY A 91 -8.65 -10.11 9.83
CA GLY A 91 -8.95 -10.51 8.46
C GLY A 91 -8.45 -9.48 7.44
N GLY A 92 -8.68 -8.20 7.73
CA GLY A 92 -8.27 -7.09 6.90
C GLY A 92 -6.75 -6.99 6.76
N LEU A 93 -5.97 -7.13 7.84
CA LEU A 93 -4.51 -7.08 7.79
C LEU A 93 -3.92 -8.27 7.03
N VAL A 94 -4.38 -9.48 7.30
CA VAL A 94 -3.85 -10.67 6.61
C VAL A 94 -4.08 -10.54 5.10
N PHE A 95 -5.29 -10.15 4.69
CA PHE A 95 -5.61 -9.98 3.28
C PHE A 95 -4.87 -8.80 2.64
N SER A 96 -4.89 -7.64 3.30
CA SER A 96 -4.26 -6.43 2.79
C SER A 96 -2.75 -6.51 2.71
N THR A 97 -2.07 -7.19 3.65
CA THR A 97 -0.62 -7.36 3.59
C THR A 97 -0.21 -8.17 2.37
N LEU A 98 -0.97 -9.22 2.01
CA LEU A 98 -0.74 -9.97 0.77
C LEU A 98 -0.96 -9.09 -0.46
N LEU A 99 -2.03 -8.30 -0.48
CA LEU A 99 -2.29 -7.36 -1.58
C LEU A 99 -1.21 -6.28 -1.66
N THR A 100 -0.78 -5.67 -0.56
CA THR A 100 0.25 -4.62 -0.57
C THR A 100 1.58 -5.15 -1.10
N LEU A 101 1.97 -6.38 -0.75
CA LEU A 101 3.25 -6.94 -1.22
C LEU A 101 3.27 -7.31 -2.70
N TYR A 102 2.12 -7.61 -3.32
CA TYR A 102 2.05 -7.99 -4.74
C TYR A 102 1.47 -6.88 -5.62
N VAL A 103 0.33 -6.32 -5.23
CA VAL A 103 -0.42 -5.36 -6.03
C VAL A 103 0.29 -4.01 -6.08
N VAL A 104 0.80 -3.49 -4.96
CA VAL A 104 1.45 -2.17 -4.96
C VAL A 104 2.70 -2.14 -5.88
N PRO A 105 3.62 -3.12 -5.81
CA PRO A 105 4.72 -3.22 -6.77
C PRO A 105 4.26 -3.35 -8.23
N ALA A 106 3.28 -4.21 -8.50
CA ALA A 106 2.78 -4.43 -9.86
C ALA A 106 2.16 -3.15 -10.46
N VAL A 107 1.32 -2.48 -9.66
CA VAL A 107 0.69 -1.21 -10.03
C VAL A 107 1.76 -0.15 -10.28
N TYR A 108 2.78 -0.04 -9.41
CA TYR A 108 3.87 0.91 -9.60
C TYR A 108 4.56 0.74 -10.97
N VAL A 109 4.92 -0.50 -11.33
CA VAL A 109 5.58 -0.81 -12.61
C VAL A 109 4.68 -0.46 -13.81
N ILE A 110 3.38 -0.76 -13.73
CA ILE A 110 2.41 -0.45 -14.79
C ILE A 110 2.30 1.07 -14.98
N PHE A 111 2.11 1.82 -13.89
CA PHE A 111 1.98 3.28 -13.95
C PHE A 111 3.25 3.93 -14.52
N GLU A 112 4.42 3.45 -14.14
CA GLU A 112 5.67 3.97 -14.70
C GLU A 112 5.80 3.67 -16.20
N GLY A 113 5.47 2.45 -16.63
CA GLY A 113 5.47 2.09 -18.05
C GLY A 113 4.52 2.96 -18.89
N LEU A 114 3.34 3.27 -18.34
CA LEU A 114 2.38 4.19 -18.96
C LEU A 114 2.92 5.62 -19.05
N GLN A 115 3.53 6.14 -17.98
CA GLN A 115 4.12 7.48 -17.96
C GLN A 115 5.24 7.63 -19.00
N VAL A 116 6.15 6.65 -19.10
CA VAL A 116 7.23 6.66 -20.11
C VAL A 116 6.65 6.67 -21.53
N ARG A 117 5.59 5.88 -21.77
CA ARG A 117 4.93 5.81 -23.09
C ARG A 117 4.19 7.09 -23.45
N MET A 118 3.53 7.74 -22.48
CA MET A 118 2.90 9.05 -22.67
C MET A 118 3.93 10.15 -22.93
N ARG A 119 5.04 10.16 -22.18
CA ARG A 119 6.11 11.16 -22.33
C ARG A 119 6.85 11.01 -23.67
N ARG A 120 6.99 9.78 -24.18
CA ARG A 120 7.49 9.51 -25.56
C ARG A 120 6.51 9.89 -26.66
N ARG A 121 5.21 10.06 -26.38
CA ARG A 121 4.20 10.57 -27.32
C ARG A 121 4.05 12.09 -27.30
N ALA A 122 4.64 12.77 -26.32
CA ALA A 122 4.66 14.24 -26.25
C ALA A 122 5.74 14.99 -27.07
N PRO A 123 6.62 14.41 -27.93
CA PRO A 123 7.69 15.19 -28.56
C PRO A 123 7.24 16.07 -29.73
N ALA A 124 5.97 16.07 -30.13
CA ALA A 124 5.51 16.87 -31.27
C ALA A 124 5.13 18.33 -30.93
N ALA A 125 4.94 18.70 -29.65
CA ALA A 125 4.43 20.03 -29.29
C ALA A 125 5.53 21.10 -29.06
N ARG A 126 6.83 20.75 -29.10
CA ARG A 126 7.95 21.69 -28.86
C ARG A 126 8.78 22.03 -30.09
N ALA A 127 8.49 21.43 -31.25
CA ALA A 127 9.17 21.77 -32.50
C ALA A 127 8.57 23.02 -33.21
N GLY A 128 7.50 23.61 -32.67
CA GLY A 128 6.84 24.79 -33.23
C GLY A 128 7.27 26.15 -32.67
N TYR A 129 8.32 26.20 -31.83
CA TYR A 129 8.87 27.46 -31.32
C TYR A 129 10.38 27.51 -31.61
N ALA A 130 10.73 27.52 -32.90
CA ALA A 130 11.95 28.20 -33.34
C ALA A 130 11.52 29.64 -33.64
N PRO A 131 11.92 30.65 -32.84
CA PRO A 131 11.71 32.03 -33.25
C PRO A 131 12.51 32.25 -34.54
N ALA A 132 11.77 32.49 -35.60
CA ALA A 132 12.27 32.95 -36.88
C ALA A 132 12.56 34.45 -36.77
N GLU A 133 13.77 34.78 -36.33
CA GLU A 133 14.40 36.09 -36.44
C GLU A 133 15.90 35.75 -36.66
N ALA A 134 16.46 35.60 -37.86
CA ALA A 134 16.42 36.41 -39.08
C ALA A 134 16.90 37.85 -38.86
N GLU A 135 18.20 38.03 -39.18
CA GLU A 135 18.94 39.27 -39.50
C GLU A 135 19.33 40.24 -38.37
#